data_AF-A0A645AE92-F1
#
_entry.id   AF-A0A645AE92-F1
#
_cell.length_a   1.000
_cell.length_b   1.000
_cell.length_c   1.000
_cell.angle_alpha   90.00
_cell.angle_beta   90.00
_cell.angle_gamma   90.00
#
_symmetry.space_group_name_H-M   'P 1'
#
loop_
_entity.id
_entity.type
_entity.pdbx_description
1 polymer ?
#
loop_
_entity_poly.entity_id
_entity_poly.type
_entity_poly.pdbx_seq_one_letter_code
_entity_poly.pdbx_strand_id
1 'polypeptide(L)'
;MILIQRLIKQRHESAEQYSAGGAADRAAEELKEATFLEVYLPEQLSDVELDEMIEKAAAASKATGPKDMGRVMGRLMGEIRGRADGKRVKTRVQSYLQSLVD
;
A
#
# COMPACT_ATOMS: atom_id res chain seq x y z
N MET A 1 -0.70 3.00 13.91
CA MET A 1 0.47 2.93 13.01
C MET A 1 0.33 3.76 11.71
N ILE A 2 -0.78 4.50 11.49
CA ILE A 2 -0.95 5.38 10.32
C ILE A 2 0.11 6.50 10.27
N LEU A 3 0.53 7.01 11.43
CA LEU A 3 1.54 8.06 11.52
C LEU A 3 2.90 7.61 10.98
N ILE A 4 3.37 6.41 11.34
CA ILE A 4 4.68 5.91 10.92
C ILE A 4 4.71 5.67 9.41
N GLN A 5 3.66 5.06 8.84
CA GLN A 5 3.53 4.92 7.39
C GLN A 5 3.55 6.28 6.67
N ARG A 6 2.87 7.29 7.24
CA ARG A 6 2.89 8.66 6.70
C ARG A 6 4.30 9.26 6.73
N LEU A 7 5.05 9.07 7.83
CA LEU A 7 6.42 9.57 7.95
C LEU A 7 7.34 8.90 6.93
N ILE A 8 7.27 7.58 6.78
CA ILE A 8 8.02 6.84 5.75
C ILE A 8 7.73 7.39 4.34
N LYS A 9 6.44 7.62 4.03
CA LYS A 9 6.05 8.20 2.73
C LYS A 9 6.65 9.59 2.51
N GLN A 10 6.63 10.44 3.53
CA GLN A 10 7.22 11.79 3.45
C GLN A 10 8.73 11.71 3.19
N ARG A 11 9.44 10.79 3.84
CA ARG A 11 10.87 10.57 3.61
C ARG A 11 11.16 10.13 2.18
N HIS A 12 10.37 9.21 1.62
CA HIS A 12 10.49 8.85 0.19
C HIS A 12 10.23 10.02 -0.76
N GLU A 13 9.18 10.81 -0.51
CA GLU A 13 8.87 12.00 -1.31
C GLU A 13 10.01 13.05 -1.24
N SER A 14 10.59 13.27 -0.05
CA SER A 14 11.76 14.12 0.13
C SER A 14 13.00 13.58 -0.59
N ALA A 15 13.25 12.27 -0.54
CA ALA A 15 14.35 11.65 -1.25
C ALA A 15 14.25 11.84 -2.77
N GLU A 16 13.05 11.68 -3.34
CA GLU A 16 12.80 11.96 -4.76
C GLU A 16 13.10 13.41 -5.12
N GLN A 17 12.64 14.36 -4.30
CA GLN A 17 12.90 15.79 -4.52
C GLN A 17 14.39 16.14 -4.43
N TYR A 18 15.11 15.60 -3.45
CA TYR A 18 16.56 15.81 -3.33
C TYR A 18 17.31 15.19 -4.51
N SER A 19 16.95 13.98 -4.93
CA SER A 19 17.54 13.33 -6.09
C SER A 19 17.30 14.14 -7.37
N ALA A 20 16.07 14.64 -7.58
CA ALA A 20 15.73 15.48 -8.72
C ALA A 20 16.51 16.81 -8.71
N GLY A 21 16.84 17.34 -7.53
CA GLY A 21 17.67 18.52 -7.33
C GLY A 21 19.19 18.26 -7.36
N GLY A 22 19.64 17.04 -7.67
CA GLY A 22 21.07 16.68 -7.72
C GLY A 22 21.75 16.50 -6.36
N ALA A 23 20.99 16.43 -5.27
CA ALA A 23 21.48 16.24 -3.90
C ALA A 23 21.35 14.77 -3.46
N ALA A 24 22.13 13.89 -4.07
CA ALA A 24 22.04 12.44 -3.85
C ALA A 24 22.41 12.01 -2.41
N ASP A 25 23.27 12.77 -1.73
CA ASP A 25 23.64 12.57 -0.34
C ASP A 25 22.43 12.73 0.60
N ARG A 26 21.69 13.84 0.45
CA ARG A 26 20.47 14.09 1.22
C ARG A 26 19.37 13.11 0.89
N ALA A 27 19.23 12.71 -0.38
CA ALA A 27 18.29 11.66 -0.76
C ALA A 27 18.60 10.34 -0.03
N ALA A 28 19.87 9.97 0.06
CA ALA A 28 20.29 8.75 0.76
C ALA A 28 20.05 8.83 2.27
N GLU A 29 20.19 10.00 2.89
CA GLU A 29 19.85 10.20 4.31
C GLU A 29 18.35 9.99 4.58
N GLU A 30 17.49 10.59 3.76
CA GLU A 30 16.04 10.41 3.87
C GLU A 30 15.62 8.93 3.73
N LEU A 31 16.21 8.20 2.77
CA LEU A 31 15.95 6.77 2.60
C LEU A 31 16.43 5.92 3.77
N LYS A 32 17.58 6.27 4.38
CA LYS A 32 18.05 5.58 5.60
C LYS A 32 17.06 5.79 6.75
N GLU A 33 16.57 7.01 6.94
CA GLU A 33 15.56 7.28 7.96
C GLU A 33 14.26 6.52 7.70
N ALA A 34 13.82 6.42 6.44
CA ALA A 34 12.67 5.59 6.07
C ALA A 34 12.87 4.14 6.51
N THR A 35 14.03 3.54 6.20
CA THR A 35 14.36 2.17 6.63
C THR A 35 14.37 1.98 8.15
N PHE A 36 14.85 2.97 8.91
CA PHE A 36 14.77 2.91 10.37
C PHE A 36 13.32 2.93 10.88
N LEU A 37 12.45 3.70 10.25
CA LEU A 37 11.04 3.78 10.61
C LEU A 37 10.26 2.50 10.28
N GLU A 38 10.68 1.76 9.24
CA GLU A 38 10.05 0.50 8.83
C GLU A 38 10.09 -0.57 9.93
N VAL A 39 11.10 -0.55 10.81
CA VAL A 39 11.23 -1.49 11.95
C VAL A 39 10.06 -1.37 12.94
N TYR A 40 9.36 -0.23 12.95
CA TYR A 40 8.19 -0.01 13.80
C TYR A 40 6.86 -0.39 13.12
N LEU A 41 6.90 -0.85 11.88
CA LEU A 41 5.76 -1.40 11.19
C LEU A 41 5.76 -2.93 11.28
N PRO A 42 4.58 -3.57 11.21
CA PRO A 42 4.50 -4.99 10.89
C PRO A 42 5.12 -5.25 9.53
N GLU A 43 5.45 -6.52 9.27
CA GLU A 43 5.88 -6.97 7.96
C GLU A 43 4.92 -6.50 6.86
N GLN A 44 5.48 -5.72 5.92
CA GLN A 44 4.72 -5.14 4.82
C GLN A 44 4.45 -6.20 3.76
N LEU A 45 3.22 -6.20 3.24
CA LEU A 45 2.80 -7.07 2.15
C LEU A 45 3.49 -6.63 0.86
N SER A 46 4.07 -7.59 0.16
CA SER A 46 4.46 -7.44 -1.24
C SER A 46 3.22 -7.22 -2.13
N ASP A 47 3.45 -6.78 -3.36
CA ASP A 47 2.36 -6.59 -4.32
C ASP A 47 1.67 -7.92 -4.66
N VAL A 48 2.44 -9.00 -4.77
CA VAL A 48 1.92 -10.35 -5.06
C VAL A 48 1.03 -10.85 -3.92
N GLU A 49 1.50 -10.77 -2.68
CA GLU A 49 0.70 -11.20 -1.51
C GLU A 49 -0.58 -10.37 -1.38
N LEU A 50 -0.50 -9.06 -1.64
CA LEU A 50 -1.66 -8.19 -1.60
C LEU A 50 -2.68 -8.58 -2.69
N ASP A 51 -2.23 -8.85 -3.91
CA ASP A 51 -3.11 -9.24 -5.02
C ASP A 51 -3.79 -10.60 -4.74
N GLU A 52 -3.06 -11.58 -4.20
CA GLU A 52 -3.64 -12.87 -3.78
C GLU A 52 -4.72 -12.71 -2.69
N MET A 53 -4.49 -11.81 -1.72
CA MET A 53 -5.47 -11.51 -0.68
C MET A 53 -6.71 -10.84 -1.28
N ILE A 54 -6.53 -9.93 -2.25
CA ILE A 54 -7.62 -9.25 -2.95
C ILE A 54 -8.49 -10.26 -3.70
N GLU A 55 -7.87 -11.17 -4.44
CA GLU A 55 -8.57 -12.24 -5.18
C GLU A 55 -9.39 -13.12 -4.23
N LYS A 56 -8.78 -13.60 -3.13
CA LYS A 56 -9.47 -14.40 -2.11
C LYS A 56 -10.66 -13.64 -1.51
N ALA A 57 -10.49 -12.36 -1.19
CA ALA A 57 -11.54 -11.52 -0.62
C ALA A 57 -12.67 -11.24 -1.62
N ALA A 58 -12.35 -11.04 -2.89
CA ALA A 58 -13.33 -10.84 -3.97
C ALA A 58 -14.15 -12.11 -4.22
N ALA A 59 -13.49 -13.27 -4.29
CA ALA A 59 -14.15 -14.57 -4.44
C ALA A 59 -15.10 -14.86 -3.25
N ALA A 60 -14.62 -14.67 -2.01
CA ALA A 60 -15.45 -14.84 -0.80
C ALA A 60 -16.61 -13.82 -0.72
N SER A 61 -16.50 -12.70 -1.42
CA SER A 61 -17.53 -11.67 -1.52
C SER A 61 -18.49 -11.89 -2.68
N LYS A 62 -18.21 -12.87 -3.57
CA LYS A 62 -18.88 -13.03 -4.87
C LYS A 62 -18.93 -11.70 -5.62
N ALA A 63 -17.82 -10.97 -5.59
CA ALA A 63 -17.74 -9.66 -6.23
C ALA A 63 -17.81 -9.82 -7.75
N THR A 64 -18.57 -8.97 -8.42
CA THR A 64 -18.73 -8.99 -9.88
C THR A 64 -18.34 -7.68 -10.54
N GLY A 65 -17.69 -6.77 -9.79
CA GLY A 65 -17.26 -5.50 -10.33
C GLY A 65 -17.08 -4.39 -9.27
N PRO A 66 -16.82 -3.15 -9.71
CA PRO A 66 -16.48 -2.03 -8.83
C PRO A 66 -17.51 -1.70 -7.75
N LYS A 67 -18.79 -2.04 -7.98
CA LYS A 67 -19.89 -1.86 -7.01
C LYS A 67 -19.67 -2.63 -5.70
N ASP A 68 -18.88 -3.70 -5.72
CA ASP A 68 -18.63 -4.57 -4.56
C ASP A 68 -17.43 -4.11 -3.72
N MET A 69 -16.80 -2.99 -4.07
CA MET A 69 -15.65 -2.39 -3.37
C MET A 69 -15.81 -2.39 -1.85
N GLY A 70 -16.94 -1.91 -1.34
CA GLY A 70 -17.18 -1.83 0.11
C GLY A 70 -17.16 -3.20 0.80
N ARG A 71 -17.68 -4.24 0.14
CA ARG A 71 -17.73 -5.61 0.67
C ARG A 71 -16.33 -6.24 0.69
N VAL A 72 -15.58 -6.08 -0.40
CA VAL A 72 -14.21 -6.60 -0.53
C VAL A 72 -13.28 -5.91 0.47
N MET A 73 -13.33 -4.57 0.55
CA MET A 73 -12.55 -3.81 1.53
C MET A 73 -12.91 -4.20 2.96
N GLY A 74 -14.19 -4.39 3.27
CA GLY A 74 -14.63 -4.81 4.60
C GLY A 74 -14.01 -6.13 5.06
N ARG A 75 -13.78 -7.08 4.14
CA ARG A 75 -13.08 -8.34 4.43
C ARG A 75 -11.57 -8.16 4.59
N LEU A 76 -10.95 -7.36 3.71
CA LEU A 76 -9.50 -7.19 3.69
C LEU A 76 -8.96 -6.43 4.89
N MET A 77 -9.65 -5.37 5.33
CA MET A 77 -9.11 -4.38 6.28
C MET A 77 -8.66 -4.97 7.62
N GLY A 78 -9.18 -6.13 8.03
CA GLY A 78 -8.71 -6.83 9.24
C GLY A 78 -7.31 -7.42 9.09
N GLU A 79 -7.01 -8.00 7.92
CA GLU A 79 -5.78 -8.77 7.66
C GLU A 79 -4.62 -7.89 7.16
N ILE A 80 -4.93 -6.77 6.50
CA ILE A 80 -3.95 -5.86 5.91
C ILE A 80 -3.58 -4.68 6.81
N ARG A 81 -4.27 -4.50 7.95
CA ARG A 81 -4.12 -3.31 8.80
C ARG A 81 -2.68 -3.14 9.24
N GLY A 82 -2.05 -2.04 8.83
CA GLY A 82 -0.66 -1.74 9.19
C GLY A 82 0.38 -2.45 8.32
N ARG A 83 -0.02 -3.43 7.49
CA ARG A 83 0.85 -4.21 6.60
C ARG A 83 0.85 -3.72 5.16
N ALA A 84 -0.04 -2.79 4.82
CA ALA A 84 -0.04 -2.11 3.54
C ALA A 84 -0.62 -0.69 3.69
N ASP A 85 -0.20 0.22 2.80
CA ASP A 85 -0.78 1.56 2.69
C ASP A 85 -2.23 1.48 2.18
N GLY A 86 -3.13 2.23 2.83
CA GLY A 86 -4.56 2.18 2.51
C GLY A 86 -4.91 2.70 1.12
N LYS A 87 -4.14 3.65 0.57
CA LYS A 87 -4.34 4.14 -0.80
C LYS A 87 -3.89 3.08 -1.80
N ARG A 88 -2.72 2.45 -1.59
CA ARG A 88 -2.23 1.31 -2.39
C ARG A 88 -3.25 0.17 -2.45
N VAL A 89 -3.81 -0.22 -1.31
CA VAL A 89 -4.86 -1.26 -1.23
C VAL A 89 -6.08 -0.85 -2.04
N LYS A 90 -6.62 0.36 -1.81
CA LYS A 90 -7.82 0.84 -2.51
C LYS A 90 -7.64 0.84 -4.03
N THR A 91 -6.50 1.34 -4.50
CA THR A 91 -6.17 1.38 -5.94
C THR A 91 -6.12 -0.02 -6.53
N ARG A 92 -5.41 -0.96 -5.88
CA ARG A 92 -5.31 -2.35 -6.36
C ARG A 92 -6.65 -3.07 -6.37
N VAL A 93 -7.46 -2.94 -5.31
CA VAL A 93 -8.82 -3.50 -5.27
C VAL A 93 -9.68 -2.93 -6.39
N GLN A 94 -9.58 -1.63 -6.65
CA GLN A 94 -10.33 -0.99 -7.72
C GLN A 94 -9.94 -1.55 -9.09
N SER A 95 -8.64 -1.64 -9.38
CA SER A 95 -8.13 -2.21 -10.63
C SER A 95 -8.56 -3.66 -10.81
N TYR A 96 -8.43 -4.49 -9.77
CA TYR A 96 -8.87 -5.88 -9.82
C TYR A 96 -10.37 -5.99 -10.12
N LEU A 97 -11.21 -5.24 -9.39
CA LEU A 97 -12.66 -5.28 -9.59
C LEU A 97 -13.09 -4.76 -10.97
N GLN A 98 -12.36 -3.80 -11.53
CA GLN A 98 -12.62 -3.30 -12.88
C GLN A 98 -12.35 -4.38 -13.93
N SER A 99 -11.25 -5.14 -13.76
CA SER A 99 -10.90 -6.25 -14.65
C SER A 99 -11.88 -7.43 -14.65
N LEU A 100 -12.84 -7.48 -13.72
CA LEU A 100 -13.91 -8.49 -13.69
C LEU A 100 -15.07 -8.17 -14.64
N VAL A 101 -15.14 -6.94 -15.14
CA VAL A 101 -16.22 -6.43 -15.99
C VAL A 101 -15.77 -6.22 -17.43
N ASP A 102 -14.45 -6.21 -17.66
CA ASP A 102 -13.81 -6.18 -18.98
C ASP A 102 -13.74 -7.59 -19.58
#